data_AF-A0A420CDB7-F1
#
_entry.id   AF-A0A420CDB7-F1
#
_cell.length_a   1.000
_cell.length_b   1.000
_cell.length_c   1.000
_cell.angle_alpha   90.00
_cell.angle_beta   90.00
_cell.angle_gamma   90.00
#
_symmetry.space_group_name_H-M   'P 1'
#
loop_
_entity.id
_entity.type
_entity.pdbx_description
1 polymer ?
#
loop_
_entity_poly.entity_id
_entity_poly.type
_entity_poly.pdbx_seq_one_letter_code
_entity_poly.pdbx_strand_id
1 'polypeptide(L)' 'MRIYLTSFVISLIMMLFSTMVIYHIVDYSDSSATEDNRHYMSTENIANSLFLSFVLGAVVFISAVRIQRPAYKK' A
#
# COMPACT_ATOMS: atom_id res chain seq x y z
N MET A 1 -2.78 24.03 3.43
CA MET A 1 -2.43 23.41 2.13
C MET A 1 -1.09 22.65 2.18
N ARG A 2 0.05 23.29 2.50
CA ARG A 2 1.39 22.63 2.46
C ARG A 2 1.51 21.32 3.28
N ILE A 3 0.95 21.26 4.49
CA ILE A 3 1.03 20.10 5.39
C ILE A 3 0.25 18.89 4.86
N TYR A 4 -0.89 19.15 4.20
CA TYR A 4 -1.68 18.11 3.55
C TYR A 4 -0.99 17.58 2.29
N LEU A 5 -0.33 18.47 1.54
CA LEU A 5 0.41 18.10 0.34
C LEU A 5 1.64 17.25 0.67
N THR A 6 2.38 17.58 1.73
CA THR A 6 3.51 16.75 2.21
C THR A 6 3.03 15.38 2.73
N SER A 7 1.93 15.35 3.49
CA SER A 7 1.33 14.09 3.94
C SER A 7 0.82 13.23 2.79
N PHE A 8 0.27 13.86 1.75
CA PHE A 8 -0.20 13.18 0.53
C PHE A 8 0.96 12.56 -0.25
N VAL A 9 2.05 13.31 -0.46
CA VAL A 9 3.25 12.79 -1.16
C VAL A 9 3.88 11.61 -0.41
N ILE A 10 3.98 11.69 0.92
CA ILE A 10 4.50 10.58 1.74
C ILE A 10 3.61 9.33 1.62
N SER A 11 2.28 9.51 1.70
CA SER A 11 1.34 8.40 1.54
C SER A 11 1.40 7.78 0.14
N LEU A 12 1.53 8.60 -0.91
CA LEU A 12 1.67 8.14 -2.30
C LEU A 12 2.93 7.30 -2.48
N ILE A 13 4.07 7.77 -1.97
CA ILE A 13 5.35 7.03 -2.03
C ILE A 13 5.22 5.71 -1.28
N MET A 14 4.68 5.71 -0.06
CA MET A 14 4.48 4.49 0.73
C MET A 14 3.53 3.51 0.04
N MET A 15 2.47 4.00 -0.61
CA MET A 15 1.54 3.16 -1.37
C MET A 15 2.22 2.48 -2.56
N LEU A 16 3.07 3.20 -3.30
CA LEU A 16 3.82 2.64 -4.44
C LEU A 16 4.81 1.55 -3.99
N PHE A 17 5.61 1.84 -2.96
CA PHE A 17 6.53 0.85 -2.39
C PHE A 17 5.79 -0.37 -1.85
N SER A 18 4.71 -0.16 -1.09
CA SER A 18 3.92 -1.25 -0.54
C SER A 18 3.25 -2.08 -1.64
N THR A 19 2.74 -1.46 -2.70
CA THR A 19 2.14 -2.18 -3.84
C THR A 19 3.19 -3.03 -4.54
N MET A 20 4.41 -2.51 -4.73
CA MET A 20 5.50 -3.26 -5.35
C MET A 20 5.93 -4.45 -4.49
N VAL A 21 6.05 -4.28 -3.17
CA VAL A 21 6.40 -5.34 -2.23
C VAL A 21 5.29 -6.38 -2.12
N ILE A 22 4.02 -5.97 -1.98
CA ILE A 22 2.87 -6.89 -1.93
C ILE A 22 2.76 -7.66 -3.25
N TYR A 23 2.93 -7.00 -4.40
CA TYR A 23 2.95 -7.67 -5.70
C TYR A 23 4.03 -8.74 -5.76
N HIS A 24 5.26 -8.41 -5.34
CA HIS A 24 6.36 -9.36 -5.34
C HIS A 24 6.13 -10.55 -4.39
N ILE A 25 5.52 -10.31 -3.22
CA ILE A 25 5.19 -11.35 -2.25
C ILE A 25 4.07 -12.24 -2.78
N VAL A 26 3.02 -11.66 -3.37
CA VAL A 26 1.89 -12.40 -3.95
C VAL A 26 2.37 -13.23 -5.14
N ASP A 27 3.16 -12.65 -6.05
CA ASP A 27 3.73 -13.35 -7.21
C ASP A 27 4.66 -14.49 -6.78
N TYR A 28 5.52 -14.26 -5.78
CA TYR A 28 6.38 -15.30 -5.21
C TYR A 28 5.58 -16.39 -4.48
N SER A 29 4.51 -16.02 -3.76
CA SER A 29 3.66 -16.97 -3.05
C SER A 29 2.81 -17.81 -4.01
N ASP A 30 2.25 -17.22 -5.08
CA ASP A 30 1.53 -17.93 -6.15
C ASP A 30 2.48 -18.85 -6.93
N SER A 31 3.72 -18.41 -7.17
CA SER A 31 4.75 -19.22 -7.83
C SER A 31 5.10 -20.48 -7.02
N SER A 32 5.08 -20.41 -5.68
CA SER A 32 5.33 -21.58 -4.82
C SER A 32 4.17 -22.58 -4.75
N ALA A 33 2.95 -22.18 -5.13
CA ALA A 33 1.75 -23.01 -5.05
C ALA A 33 1.37 -23.67 -6.40
N THR A 34 2.00 -23.25 -7.50
CA THR A 34 1.49 -23.56 -8.85
C THR A 34 2.57 -24.22 -9.71
N GLU A 35 2.92 -25.47 -9.35
CA GLU A 35 3.61 -26.41 -10.25
C GLU A 35 2.75 -26.79 -11.48
N ASP A 36 1.50 -26.31 -11.57
CA ASP A 36 0.58 -26.65 -12.65
C ASP A 36 0.13 -25.41 -13.45
N ASN A 37 1.10 -24.85 -14.18
CA ASN A 37 0.99 -24.44 -15.58
C ASN A 37 -0.32 -23.76 -16.05
N ARG A 38 -0.86 -22.81 -15.29
CA ARG A 38 -1.87 -21.85 -15.78
C ARG A 38 -1.51 -20.45 -15.30
N HIS A 39 -0.84 -19.71 -16.19
CA HIS A 39 -0.68 -18.25 -16.16
C HIS A 39 -2.03 -17.52 -16.25
N TYR A 40 -2.96 -17.79 -15.33
CA TYR A 40 -4.10 -16.94 -15.10
C TYR A 40 -3.74 -16.08 -13.89
N MET A 41 -3.09 -14.95 -14.19
CA MET A 41 -2.79 -13.89 -13.24
C MET A 41 -4.11 -13.53 -12.55
N SER A 42 -4.35 -14.07 -11.35
CA SER A 42 -5.69 -14.05 -10.76
C SER A 42 -6.06 -12.59 -10.52
N THR A 43 -7.06 -12.11 -11.26
CA THR A 43 -7.56 -10.73 -11.13
C THR A 43 -7.98 -10.45 -9.68
N GLU A 44 -8.34 -11.50 -8.94
CA GLU A 44 -8.63 -11.47 -7.51
C GLU A 44 -7.39 -11.14 -6.67
N ASN A 45 -6.21 -11.70 -6.98
CA ASN A 45 -4.96 -11.39 -6.28
C ASN A 45 -4.50 -9.95 -6.54
N ILE A 46 -4.69 -9.43 -7.76
CA ILE A 46 -4.41 -8.03 -8.09
C ILE A 46 -5.38 -7.10 -7.33
N ALA A 47 -6.68 -7.41 -7.34
CA ALA A 47 -7.68 -6.62 -6.63
C ALA A 47 -7.44 -6.61 -5.11
N ASN A 48 -7.10 -7.76 -4.53
CA ASN A 48 -6.76 -7.87 -3.11
C ASN A 48 -5.50 -7.09 -2.76
N SER A 49 -4.45 -7.17 -3.58
CA SER A 49 -3.21 -6.41 -3.40
C SER A 49 -3.44 -4.90 -3.44
N LEU A 50 -4.23 -4.43 -4.41
CA LEU A 50 -4.62 -3.01 -4.52
C LEU A 50 -5.49 -2.55 -3.35
N PHE A 51 -6.43 -3.37 -2.90
CA PHE A 51 -7.27 -3.05 -1.76
C PHE A 51 -6.45 -2.97 -0.46
N LEU A 52 -5.53 -3.91 -0.24
CA LEU A 52 -4.60 -3.90 0.89
C LEU A 52 -3.68 -2.68 0.85
N SER A 53 -3.09 -2.36 -0.30
CA SER A 53 -2.20 -1.20 -0.42
C SER A 53 -2.94 0.13 -0.22
N PHE A 54 -4.21 0.21 -0.66
CA PHE A 54 -5.06 1.36 -0.45
C PHE A 54 -5.40 1.58 1.03
N VAL A 55 -5.80 0.52 1.74
CA VAL A 55 -6.09 0.58 3.18
C VAL A 55 -4.83 0.99 3.95
N LEU A 56 -3.67 0.42 3.61
CA LEU A 56 -2.41 0.77 4.26
C LEU A 56 -2.03 2.24 3.98
N GLY A 57 -2.18 2.69 2.74
CA GLY A 57 -1.98 4.08 2.34
C GLY A 57 -2.85 5.06 3.13
N ALA A 58 -4.12 4.71 3.37
CA ALA A 58 -5.04 5.51 4.17
C ALA A 58 -4.61 5.59 5.65
N VAL A 59 -4.20 4.49 6.26
CA VAL A 59 -3.70 4.46 7.64
C VAL A 59 -2.43 5.31 7.80
N VAL A 60 -1.50 5.21 6.85
CA VAL A 60 -0.27 6.02 6.82
C VAL A 60 -0.59 7.50 6.64
N PHE A 61 -1.54 7.85 5.77
CA PHE A 61 -1.97 9.23 5.57
C PHE A 61 -2.55 9.84 6.84
N ILE A 62 -3.47 9.14 7.52
CA ILE A 62 -4.07 9.59 8.78
C ILE A 62 -3.00 9.75 9.86
N SER A 63 -2.06 8.80 9.95
CA SER A 63 -0.96 8.83 10.91
C SER A 63 -0.01 9.99 10.65
N ALA A 64 0.37 10.23 9.39
CA ALA A 64 1.21 11.35 8.98
C ALA A 64 0.55 12.70 9.29
N VAL A 65 -0.75 12.84 9.00
CA VAL A 65 -1.52 14.05 9.35
C VAL A 65 -1.59 14.25 10.87
N ARG A 66 -1.72 13.17 11.65
CA ARG A 66 -1.70 13.24 13.12
C ARG A 66 -0.33 13.65 13.67
N ILE A 67 0.77 13.14 13.12
CA ILE A 67 2.13 13.46 13.55
C ILE A 67 2.51 14.89 13.13
N GLN A 68 2.13 15.31 11.93
CA GLN A 68 2.40 16.65 11.41
C GLN A 68 1.47 17.71 12.00
N ARG A 69 0.30 17.33 12.55
CA ARG A 69 -0.44 18.21 13.44
C ARG A 69 0.37 18.32 14.73
N PRO A 70 0.90 19.51 15.09
CA PRO A 70 1.46 19.67 16.42
C PRO A 70 0.35 19.31 17.41
N ALA A 71 0.60 18.33 18.27
CA ALA A 71 -0.15 18.23 19.50
C ALA A 71 0.01 19.59 20.16
N TYR A 72 -1.06 20.39 20.12
CA TYR A 72 -1.14 21.68 20.76
C TYR A 72 -1.02 21.39 22.26
N LYS A 73 0.21 21.22 22.74
CA LYS A 73 0.56 21.25 24.15
C LYS A 73 0.33 22.69 24.58
N LYS A 74 -0.85 22.94 25.12
CA LYS A 74 -1.09 24.09 25.97
C LYS A 74 -0.44 23.84 27.32
#